data_AF-A0A2N0QVF9-F1
#
_entry.id   AF-A0A2N0QVF9-F1
#
_cell.length_a   1.000
_cell.length_b   1.000
_cell.length_c   1.000
_cell.angle_alpha   90.00
_cell.angle_beta   90.00
_cell.angle_gamma   90.00
#
_symmetry.space_group_name_H-M   'P 1'
#
loop_
_entity.id
_entity.type
_entity.pdbx_description
1 polymer ?
#
loop_
_entity_poly.entity_id
_entity_poly.type
_entity_poly.pdbx_seq_one_letter_code
_entity_poly.pdbx_strand_id
1 'polypeptide(L)'
;FVQATNVVSFAKYPMLSSAIPVYNYLIDELEEYCDNCDSSDDIVTAVKAGIKKLETYYAKTDETTMYTVATILDPRLKLGYYEDHKWKQTFIRFAKETVINIYNDKYGPADENLNNDSDDNNKNNGFFSHMFGKQKKVKQNEVDLYLKAPRAEPRQDILLWWKVLYMPSYYQII
;
A
#
# COMPACT_ATOMS: atom_id res chain seq x y z
N PHE A 1 -10.82 17.14 -12.03
CA PHE A 1 -11.84 16.08 -12.23
C PHE A 1 -11.52 15.06 -13.33
N VAL A 2 -11.38 15.42 -14.61
CA VAL A 2 -11.17 14.42 -15.71
C VAL A 2 -10.00 13.47 -15.45
N GLN A 3 -8.86 14.01 -14.98
CA GLN A 3 -7.69 13.18 -14.65
C GLN A 3 -7.98 12.21 -13.50
N ALA A 4 -8.59 12.68 -12.40
CA ALA A 4 -9.01 11.83 -11.29
C ALA A 4 -9.96 10.73 -11.75
N THR A 5 -10.97 11.06 -12.57
CA THR A 5 -11.89 10.08 -13.17
C THR A 5 -11.14 9.03 -13.98
N ASN A 6 -10.21 9.44 -14.83
CA ASN A 6 -9.41 8.49 -15.62
C ASN A 6 -8.58 7.56 -14.73
N VAL A 7 -8.02 8.06 -13.63
CA VAL A 7 -7.26 7.25 -12.67
C VAL A 7 -8.15 6.22 -11.98
N VAL A 8 -9.32 6.64 -11.48
CA VAL A 8 -10.22 5.73 -10.72
C VAL A 8 -11.04 4.80 -11.61
N SER A 9 -11.33 5.19 -12.86
CA SER A 9 -12.05 4.37 -13.84
C SER A 9 -11.14 3.39 -14.57
N PHE A 10 -9.83 3.42 -14.31
CA PHE A 10 -8.88 2.48 -14.88
C PHE A 10 -9.02 1.12 -14.17
N ALA A 11 -9.79 0.20 -14.76
CA ALA A 11 -10.12 -1.12 -14.21
C ALA A 11 -8.93 -2.07 -13.97
N LYS A 12 -7.69 -1.63 -14.22
CA LYS A 12 -6.49 -2.46 -14.14
C LYS A 12 -6.03 -2.74 -12.70
N TYR A 13 -6.34 -1.86 -11.73
CA TYR A 13 -5.88 -1.98 -10.35
C TYR A 13 -7.02 -1.80 -9.34
N PRO A 14 -6.93 -2.40 -8.14
CA PRO A 14 -7.88 -2.14 -7.07
C PRO A 14 -7.93 -0.64 -6.74
N MET A 15 -9.09 -0.01 -6.94
CA MET A 15 -9.29 1.43 -6.72
C MET A 15 -9.04 1.85 -5.25
N LEU A 16 -9.13 0.89 -4.33
CA LEU A 16 -9.14 1.13 -2.90
C LEU A 16 -7.88 1.83 -2.38
N SER A 17 -6.70 1.53 -2.95
CA SER A 17 -5.44 2.18 -2.56
C SER A 17 -5.35 3.63 -3.02
N SER A 18 -6.08 4.01 -4.07
CA SER A 18 -6.05 5.34 -4.66
C SER A 18 -7.12 6.29 -4.12
N ALA A 19 -8.11 5.77 -3.39
CA ALA A 19 -9.25 6.56 -2.95
C ALA A 19 -8.84 7.75 -2.06
N ILE A 20 -8.03 7.51 -1.02
CA ILE A 20 -7.54 8.57 -0.12
C ILE A 20 -6.73 9.62 -0.90
N PRO A 21 -5.69 9.26 -1.69
CA PRO A 21 -4.98 10.20 -2.54
C PRO A 21 -5.86 11.03 -3.48
N VAL A 22 -6.84 10.41 -4.13
CA VAL A 22 -7.70 11.11 -5.10
C VAL A 22 -8.63 12.10 -4.40
N TYR A 23 -9.20 11.73 -3.25
CA TYR A 23 -10.03 12.67 -2.49
C TYR A 23 -9.21 13.86 -2.00
N ASN A 24 -8.05 13.62 -1.39
CA ASN A 24 -7.17 14.69 -0.93
C ASN A 24 -6.81 15.64 -2.08
N TYR A 25 -6.33 15.09 -3.20
CA TYR A 25 -5.99 15.91 -4.37
C TYR A 25 -7.16 16.75 -4.88
N LEU A 26 -8.36 16.17 -4.98
CA LEU A 26 -9.54 16.90 -5.45
C LEU A 26 -9.98 17.99 -4.47
N ILE A 27 -9.88 17.74 -3.16
CA ILE A 27 -10.24 18.73 -2.14
C ILE A 27 -9.22 19.87 -2.16
N ASP A 28 -7.92 19.55 -2.09
CA ASP A 28 -6.82 20.52 -2.07
C ASP A 28 -6.88 21.48 -3.29
N GLU A 29 -7.08 20.95 -4.50
CA GLU A 29 -7.17 21.77 -5.73
C GLU A 29 -8.39 22.70 -5.73
N LEU A 30 -9.52 22.25 -5.16
CA LEU A 30 -10.74 23.07 -5.10
C LEU A 30 -10.67 24.12 -4.01
N GLU A 31 -10.01 23.82 -2.89
CA GLU A 31 -9.70 24.80 -1.84
C GLU A 31 -8.75 25.86 -2.37
N GLU A 32 -7.68 25.46 -3.06
CA GLU A 32 -6.74 26.39 -3.70
C GLU A 32 -7.43 27.28 -4.73
N TYR A 33 -8.36 26.72 -5.52
CA TYR A 33 -9.19 27.51 -6.44
C TYR A 33 -10.04 28.56 -5.71
N CYS A 34 -10.63 28.22 -4.57
CA CYS A 34 -11.41 29.16 -3.78
C CYS A 34 -10.57 30.28 -3.17
N ASP A 35 -9.31 30.00 -2.81
CA ASP A 35 -8.43 30.97 -2.15
C ASP A 35 -7.74 31.92 -3.15
N ASN A 36 -7.42 31.44 -4.36
CA ASN A 36 -6.57 32.16 -5.31
C ASN A 36 -7.32 32.83 -6.47
N CYS A 37 -8.62 32.59 -6.66
CA CYS A 37 -9.33 33.03 -7.86
C CYS A 37 -10.31 34.17 -7.58
N ASP A 38 -10.20 35.26 -8.34
CA ASP A 38 -11.22 36.32 -8.47
C ASP A 38 -12.42 35.81 -9.31
N SER A 39 -13.01 34.70 -8.86
CA SER A 39 -14.22 34.13 -9.45
C SER A 39 -15.46 34.84 -8.94
N SER A 40 -16.58 34.71 -9.66
CA SER A 40 -17.86 35.17 -9.15
C SER A 40 -18.25 34.40 -7.87
N ASP A 41 -18.95 35.08 -6.98
CA ASP A 41 -19.42 34.52 -5.71
C ASP A 41 -20.27 33.24 -5.90
N ASP A 42 -21.03 33.19 -7.01
CA ASP A 42 -21.82 32.01 -7.40
C ASP A 42 -20.95 30.78 -7.68
N ILE A 43 -19.81 30.96 -8.37
CA ILE A 43 -18.90 29.85 -8.69
C ILE A 43 -18.21 29.36 -7.41
N VAL A 44 -17.73 30.27 -6.57
CA VAL A 44 -17.12 29.92 -5.28
C VAL A 44 -18.10 29.18 -4.39
N THR A 45 -19.36 29.63 -4.34
CA THR A 45 -20.44 28.96 -3.61
C THR A 45 -20.68 27.53 -4.14
N ALA A 46 -20.72 27.36 -5.46
CA ALA A 46 -20.87 26.04 -6.07
C ALA A 46 -19.68 25.11 -5.78
N VAL A 47 -18.45 25.63 -5.83
CA VAL A 47 -17.23 24.85 -5.50
C VAL A 47 -17.23 24.42 -4.04
N LYS A 48 -17.55 25.31 -3.10
CA LYS A 48 -17.67 24.99 -1.67
C LYS A 48 -18.73 23.92 -1.41
N ALA A 49 -19.86 23.95 -2.12
CA ALA A 49 -20.86 22.89 -2.03
C ALA A 49 -20.32 21.54 -2.56
N GLY A 50 -19.50 21.57 -3.61
CA GLY A 50 -18.77 20.41 -4.15
C GLY A 50 -17.77 19.82 -3.15
N ILE A 51 -16.93 20.67 -2.54
CA ILE A 51 -15.97 20.26 -1.49
C ILE A 51 -16.70 19.58 -0.34
N LYS A 52 -17.76 20.20 0.19
CA LYS A 52 -18.58 19.60 1.26
C LYS A 52 -19.11 18.22 0.91
N LYS A 53 -19.47 18.01 -0.37
CA LYS A 53 -19.91 16.69 -0.85
C LYS A 53 -18.75 15.69 -0.90
N LEU A 54 -17.57 16.10 -1.35
CA LEU A 54 -16.36 15.27 -1.35
C LEU A 54 -15.96 14.89 0.08
N GLU A 55 -15.91 15.84 1.01
CA GLU A 55 -15.64 15.60 2.43
C GLU A 55 -16.61 14.58 3.04
N THR A 56 -17.90 14.66 2.69
CA THR A 56 -18.90 13.70 3.16
C THR A 56 -18.59 12.27 2.72
N TYR A 57 -18.09 12.08 1.51
CA TYR A 57 -17.69 10.76 1.02
C TYR A 57 -16.31 10.35 1.54
N TYR A 58 -15.39 11.30 1.67
CA TYR A 58 -14.06 11.08 2.23
C TYR A 58 -14.15 10.60 3.68
N ALA A 59 -15.04 11.16 4.49
CA ALA A 59 -15.28 10.70 5.86
C ALA A 59 -15.67 9.21 5.93
N LYS A 60 -16.21 8.63 4.86
CA LYS A 60 -16.51 7.19 4.80
C LYS A 60 -15.27 6.32 4.65
N THR A 61 -14.15 6.87 4.19
CA THR A 61 -12.89 6.11 4.15
C THR A 61 -12.38 5.79 5.54
N ASP A 62 -12.77 6.57 6.54
CA ASP A 62 -12.40 6.38 7.95
C ASP A 62 -13.29 5.35 8.68
N GLU A 63 -14.43 4.96 8.10
CA GLU A 63 -15.32 3.94 8.69
C GLU A 63 -14.67 2.55 8.74
N THR A 64 -13.66 2.30 7.89
CA THR A 64 -12.93 1.03 7.85
C THR A 64 -11.43 1.28 7.67
N THR A 65 -10.60 0.44 8.27
CA THR A 65 -9.14 0.50 8.06
C THR A 65 -8.71 0.04 6.66
N MET A 66 -9.63 -0.47 5.85
CA MET A 66 -9.32 -1.10 4.57
C MET A 66 -8.72 -0.11 3.56
N TYR A 67 -9.20 1.13 3.52
CA TYR A 67 -8.63 2.17 2.66
C TYR A 67 -7.18 2.49 3.05
N THR A 68 -6.92 2.62 4.35
CA THR A 68 -5.59 2.85 4.89
C THR A 68 -4.64 1.69 4.60
N VAL A 69 -5.10 0.46 4.85
CA VAL A 69 -4.32 -0.76 4.58
C VAL A 69 -4.04 -0.89 3.08
N ALA A 70 -5.03 -0.68 2.22
CA ALA A 70 -4.84 -0.74 0.77
C ALA A 70 -3.87 0.33 0.27
N THR A 71 -3.93 1.55 0.81
CA THR A 71 -2.99 2.63 0.50
C THR A 71 -1.56 2.24 0.87
N ILE A 72 -1.36 1.63 2.05
CA ILE A 72 -0.03 1.17 2.49
C ILE A 72 0.48 0.00 1.65
N LEU A 73 -0.40 -0.91 1.23
CA LEU A 73 -0.07 -2.05 0.36
C LEU A 73 0.11 -1.65 -1.12
N ASP A 74 -0.09 -0.39 -1.48
CA ASP A 74 0.36 0.12 -2.78
C ASP A 74 1.86 0.47 -2.69
N PRO A 75 2.74 -0.24 -3.42
CA PRO A 75 4.18 -0.05 -3.29
C PRO A 75 4.65 1.35 -3.71
N ARG A 76 3.83 2.09 -4.47
CA ARG A 76 4.12 3.46 -4.92
C ARG A 76 3.79 4.50 -3.84
N LEU A 77 2.90 4.16 -2.90
CA LEU A 77 2.40 5.07 -1.86
C LEU A 77 3.03 4.75 -0.52
N LYS A 78 2.78 3.54 0.01
CA LYS A 78 3.22 3.09 1.35
C LYS A 78 2.88 4.11 2.46
N LEU A 79 3.56 4.01 3.60
CA LEU A 79 3.48 5.01 4.67
C LEU A 79 3.98 6.40 4.21
N GLY A 80 4.88 6.44 3.22
CA GLY A 80 5.46 7.67 2.69
C GLY A 80 4.42 8.64 2.15
N TYR A 81 3.29 8.15 1.61
CA TYR A 81 2.18 9.02 1.22
C TYR A 81 1.69 9.88 2.41
N TYR A 82 1.43 9.28 3.56
CA TYR A 82 0.94 9.99 4.74
C TYR A 82 2.00 10.94 5.32
N GLU A 83 3.28 10.55 5.27
CA GLU A 83 4.41 11.38 5.69
C GLU A 83 4.54 12.63 4.81
N ASP A 84 4.49 12.47 3.48
CA ASP A 84 4.56 13.58 2.52
C ASP A 84 3.41 14.58 2.70
N HIS A 85 2.21 14.07 3.01
CA HIS A 85 1.01 14.89 3.26
C HIS A 85 0.91 15.37 4.72
N LYS A 86 1.99 15.25 5.51
CA LYS A 86 2.12 15.78 6.88
C LYS A 86 1.02 15.30 7.83
N TRP A 87 0.55 14.06 7.66
CA TRP A 87 -0.43 13.48 8.57
C TRP A 87 0.16 13.33 9.97
N LYS A 88 -0.71 13.32 10.99
CA LYS A 88 -0.28 13.20 12.39
C LYS A 88 0.54 11.92 12.58
N GLN A 89 1.68 12.04 13.26
CA GLN A 89 2.56 10.89 13.54
C GLN A 89 1.83 9.76 14.30
N THR A 90 0.84 10.11 15.14
CA THR A 90 -0.02 9.15 15.82
C THR A 90 -0.84 8.31 14.84
N PHE A 91 -1.38 8.92 13.78
CA PHE A 91 -2.09 8.20 12.73
C PHE A 91 -1.14 7.32 11.92
N ILE A 92 0.03 7.83 11.52
CA ILE A 92 1.01 7.05 10.74
C ILE A 92 1.43 5.79 11.52
N ARG A 93 1.65 5.92 12.83
CA ARG A 93 1.92 4.79 13.73
C ARG A 93 0.75 3.81 13.77
N PHE A 94 -0.47 4.30 14.00
CA PHE A 94 -1.68 3.48 14.00
C PHE A 94 -1.86 2.70 12.69
N ALA A 95 -1.65 3.36 11.55
CA ALA A 95 -1.78 2.77 10.23
C ALA A 95 -0.75 1.65 10.02
N LYS A 96 0.51 1.88 10.43
CA LYS A 96 1.57 0.88 10.41
C LYS A 96 1.24 -0.34 11.28
N GLU A 97 0.84 -0.11 12.53
CA GLU A 97 0.47 -1.17 13.47
C GLU A 97 -0.71 -1.99 12.95
N THR A 98 -1.70 -1.33 12.35
CA THR A 98 -2.87 -1.99 11.75
C THR A 98 -2.47 -2.97 10.65
N VAL A 99 -1.59 -2.58 9.74
CA VAL A 99 -1.11 -3.46 8.66
C VAL A 99 -0.33 -4.65 9.22
N ILE A 100 0.56 -4.41 10.19
CA ILE A 100 1.35 -5.47 10.85
C ILE A 100 0.41 -6.46 11.57
N ASN A 101 -0.59 -5.96 12.29
CA ASN A 101 -1.52 -6.80 13.02
C ASN A 101 -2.37 -7.66 12.09
N ILE A 102 -2.92 -7.08 11.00
CA ILE A 102 -3.67 -7.83 9.99
C ILE A 102 -2.79 -8.90 9.35
N TYR A 103 -1.55 -8.56 9.02
CA TYR A 103 -0.60 -9.52 8.47
C TYR A 103 -0.36 -10.67 9.46
N ASN A 104 0.03 -10.39 10.69
CA ASN A 104 0.34 -11.42 11.68
C ASN A 104 -0.87 -12.31 12.01
N ASP A 105 -2.07 -11.74 12.06
CA ASP A 105 -3.31 -12.46 12.37
C ASP A 105 -3.76 -13.40 11.23
N LYS A 106 -3.57 -12.99 9.96
CA LYS A 106 -4.19 -13.68 8.81
C LYS A 106 -3.22 -14.30 7.81
N TYR A 107 -1.98 -13.81 7.75
CA TYR A 107 -1.03 -14.11 6.67
C TYR A 107 0.38 -14.45 7.17
N GLY A 108 0.69 -14.15 8.43
CA GLY A 108 1.96 -14.49 9.05
C GLY A 108 2.17 -16.00 9.10
N PRO A 109 3.43 -16.45 9.23
CA PRO A 109 3.72 -17.86 9.39
C PRO A 109 2.94 -18.38 10.60
N ALA A 110 2.16 -19.45 10.39
CA ALA A 110 1.59 -20.19 11.51
C ALA A 110 2.74 -20.56 12.46
N ASP A 111 2.54 -20.43 13.77
CA ASP A 111 3.53 -20.88 14.74
C ASP A 111 3.79 -22.39 14.53
N GLU A 112 4.84 -22.73 13.77
CA GLU A 112 5.40 -24.07 13.62
C GLU A 112 6.06 -24.53 14.93
N ASN A 113 5.33 -24.45 16.03
CA ASN A 113 5.71 -25.00 17.33
C ASN A 113 4.76 -26.11 17.76
N LEU A 114 4.10 -26.80 16.82
CA LEU A 114 3.50 -28.11 17.07
C LEU A 114 3.76 -29.02 15.86
N ASN A 115 4.47 -30.11 16.16
CA ASN A 115 4.80 -31.27 15.30
C ASN A 115 6.09 -31.15 14.48
N ASN A 116 7.20 -31.37 15.20
CA ASN A 116 8.27 -32.22 14.66
C ASN A 116 7.65 -33.61 14.43
N ASP A 117 7.06 -33.85 13.27
CA ASP A 117 6.89 -35.21 12.79
C ASP A 117 7.76 -35.38 11.55
N SER A 118 8.70 -36.30 11.73
CA SER A 118 9.61 -36.90 10.77
C SER A 118 8.99 -37.05 9.37
N ASP A 119 9.62 -36.45 8.36
CA ASP A 119 9.48 -36.95 7.00
C ASP A 119 10.84 -37.10 6.31
N ASP A 120 11.10 -38.36 5.99
CA ASP A 120 12.33 -38.99 5.51
C ASP A 120 12.38 -38.90 3.98
N ASN A 121 12.77 -37.75 3.44
CA ASN A 121 12.94 -37.61 1.98
C ASN A 121 14.04 -36.61 1.61
N ASN A 122 15.28 -36.83 2.07
CA ASN A 122 16.32 -35.83 1.85
C ASN A 122 17.74 -36.34 1.54
N LYS A 123 17.88 -37.19 0.52
CA LYS A 123 19.20 -37.46 -0.08
C LYS A 123 19.69 -36.32 -0.99
N ASN A 124 18.78 -35.48 -1.51
CA ASN A 124 19.14 -34.41 -2.46
C ASN A 124 19.68 -33.14 -1.79
N ASN A 125 19.27 -32.79 -0.56
CA ASN A 125 19.77 -31.56 0.07
C ASN A 125 21.19 -31.72 0.62
N GLY A 126 21.74 -32.95 0.70
CA GLY A 126 23.12 -33.17 1.13
C GLY A 126 24.14 -32.56 0.18
N PHE A 127 23.99 -32.82 -1.13
CA PHE A 127 24.86 -32.27 -2.18
C PHE A 127 24.76 -30.74 -2.26
N PHE A 128 23.54 -30.20 -2.30
CA PHE A 128 23.33 -28.75 -2.35
C PHE A 128 23.79 -28.04 -1.07
N SER A 129 23.53 -28.61 0.12
CA SER A 129 24.02 -28.02 1.39
C SER A 129 25.54 -28.03 1.49
N HIS A 130 26.20 -29.03 0.88
CA HIS A 130 27.66 -29.08 0.81
C HIS A 130 28.23 -28.04 -0.16
N MET A 131 27.59 -27.86 -1.33
CA MET A 131 28.06 -26.95 -2.37
C MET A 131 27.78 -25.47 -2.04
N PHE A 132 26.62 -25.16 -1.44
CA PHE A 132 26.13 -23.79 -1.24
C PHE A 132 26.05 -23.38 0.24
N GLY A 133 26.36 -24.28 1.17
CA GLY A 133 26.18 -24.07 2.60
C GLY A 133 24.71 -24.15 3.03
N LYS A 134 24.48 -24.34 4.34
CA LYS A 134 23.13 -24.26 4.91
C LYS A 134 22.71 -22.79 4.91
N GLN A 135 21.69 -22.45 4.12
CA GLN A 135 21.07 -21.12 4.21
C GLN A 135 20.51 -20.94 5.63
N LYS A 136 20.99 -19.91 6.34
CA LYS A 136 20.28 -19.44 7.54
C LYS A 136 18.92 -18.94 7.05
N LYS A 137 17.83 -19.65 7.41
CA LYS A 137 16.48 -19.09 7.34
C LYS A 137 16.45 -17.89 8.29
N VAL A 138 16.81 -16.72 7.79
CA VAL A 138 16.60 -15.47 8.53
C VAL A 138 15.08 -15.31 8.55
N LYS A 139 14.49 -15.48 9.75
CA LYS A 139 13.07 -15.29 10.03
C LYS A 139 12.74 -13.78 9.99
N GLN A 140 13.09 -13.11 8.91
CA GLN A 140 12.72 -11.70 8.70
C GLN A 140 11.25 -11.69 8.31
N ASN A 141 10.46 -10.91 9.06
CA ASN A 141 9.03 -10.77 8.81
C ASN A 141 8.81 -10.05 7.47
N GLU A 142 8.07 -10.66 6.54
CA GLU A 142 7.87 -10.13 5.18
C GLU A 142 7.23 -8.75 5.20
N VAL A 143 6.28 -8.50 6.10
CA VAL A 143 5.64 -7.18 6.23
C VAL A 143 6.65 -6.11 6.66
N ASP A 144 7.59 -6.43 7.54
CA ASP A 144 8.64 -5.50 7.96
C ASP A 144 9.62 -5.20 6.82
N LEU A 145 9.95 -6.21 6.01
CA LEU A 145 10.77 -6.02 4.81
C LEU A 145 10.07 -5.11 3.81
N TYR A 146 8.79 -5.36 3.53
CA TYR A 146 7.99 -4.54 2.64
C TYR A 146 7.91 -3.07 3.09
N LEU A 147 7.64 -2.85 4.38
CA LEU A 147 7.50 -1.50 4.96
C LEU A 147 8.81 -0.72 5.00
N LYS A 148 9.96 -1.42 5.08
CA LYS A 148 11.30 -0.80 5.02
C LYS A 148 11.79 -0.54 3.60
N ALA A 149 11.32 -1.32 2.62
CA ALA A 149 11.72 -1.15 1.23
C ALA A 149 11.28 0.23 0.69
N PRO A 150 12.07 0.86 -0.20
CA PRO A 150 11.70 2.14 -0.80
C PRO A 150 10.38 2.05 -1.57
N ARG A 151 9.78 3.21 -1.86
CA ARG A 151 8.60 3.29 -2.73
C ARG A 151 8.99 2.91 -4.15
N ALA A 152 8.07 2.23 -4.83
CA ALA A 152 8.19 1.98 -6.26
C ALA A 152 7.96 3.28 -7.05
N GLU A 153 8.44 3.30 -8.29
CA GLU A 153 8.24 4.42 -9.21
C GLU A 153 6.73 4.72 -9.44
N PRO A 154 6.32 5.99 -9.61
CA PRO A 154 4.90 6.36 -9.72
C PRO A 154 4.14 5.63 -10.85
N ARG A 155 4.84 5.29 -11.94
CA ARG A 155 4.28 4.59 -13.11
C ARG A 155 4.48 3.07 -13.07
N GLN A 156 4.99 2.52 -11.96
CA GLN A 156 5.19 1.09 -11.80
C GLN A 156 3.85 0.34 -11.89
N ASP A 157 3.84 -0.77 -12.63
CA ASP A 157 2.75 -1.72 -12.59
C ASP A 157 2.75 -2.44 -11.24
N ILE A 158 1.71 -2.20 -10.44
CA ILE A 158 1.58 -2.71 -9.07
C ILE A 158 1.54 -4.24 -9.05
N LEU A 159 0.81 -4.87 -9.97
CA LEU A 159 0.63 -6.32 -10.01
C LEU A 159 1.94 -7.01 -10.41
N LEU A 160 2.65 -6.42 -11.39
CA LEU A 160 3.96 -6.92 -11.78
C LEU A 160 4.98 -6.75 -10.64
N TRP A 161 4.93 -5.62 -9.92
CA TRP A 161 5.83 -5.37 -8.79
C TRP A 161 5.68 -6.44 -7.71
N TRP A 162 4.43 -6.76 -7.33
CA TRP A 162 4.15 -7.84 -6.38
C TRP A 162 4.58 -9.20 -6.93
N LYS A 163 4.39 -9.47 -8.23
CA LYS A 163 4.81 -10.74 -8.85
C LYS A 163 6.33 -10.95 -8.81
N VAL A 164 7.12 -9.91 -9.04
CA VAL A 164 8.59 -10.00 -9.10
C VAL A 164 9.21 -10.21 -7.72
N LEU A 165 8.64 -9.62 -6.66
CA LEU A 165 9.16 -9.83 -5.30
C LEU A 165 9.03 -11.27 -4.78
N TYR A 166 8.00 -12.01 -5.24
CA TYR A 166 7.80 -13.42 -4.88
C TYR A 166 8.51 -14.40 -5.82
N MET A 167 9.26 -13.91 -6.82
CA MET A 167 10.17 -14.73 -7.61
C MET A 167 11.61 -14.29 -7.34
N PRO A 168 12.35 -14.95 -6.43
CA PRO A 168 13.79 -14.75 -6.33
C PRO A 168 14.39 -14.92 -7.72
N SER A 169 15.24 -13.98 -8.10
CA SER A 169 15.87 -13.78 -9.39
C SER A 169 16.60 -15.01 -9.95
N TYR A 170 15.84 -15.99 -10.43
CA TYR A 170 16.34 -17.14 -11.20
C TYR A 170 16.09 -17.02 -12.71
N TYR A 171 15.42 -15.96 -13.17
CA TYR A 171 15.05 -15.80 -14.59
C TYR A 171 15.45 -14.44 -15.18
N GLN A 172 16.69 -14.01 -14.93
CA GLN A 172 17.27 -12.88 -15.64
C GLN A 172 18.68 -13.17 -16.16
N ILE A 173 18.87 -14.39 -16.68
CA ILE A 173 19.91 -14.72 -17.64
C ILE A 173 19.26 -15.53 -18.75
N ILE A 174 18.76 -14.85 -19.78
CA ILE A 174 18.92 -15.21 -21.21
C ILE A 174 18.99 -13.90 -21.99
#